data_AF-A0AAD9STD4-F1
#
_entry.id   AF-A0AAD9STD4-F1
#
_cell.length_a   1.000
_cell.length_b   1.000
_cell.length_c   1.000
_cell.angle_alpha   90.00
_cell.angle_beta   90.00
_cell.angle_gamma   90.00
#
_symmetry.space_group_name_H-M   'P 1'
#
loop_
_entity.id
_entity.type
_entity.pdbx_description
1 polymer ?
#
loop_
_entity_poly.entity_id
_entity_poly.type
_entity_poly.pdbx_seq_one_letter_code
_entity_poly.pdbx_strand_id
1 'polypeptide(L)'
;MQFSLVAIASLLASAEAAHLWSKPAVKLIKTKQAVATNYNWTVTGWSAGCARAGCYYDFNISAPAFSDSVPAFSAYCSGFGEGAPYEECDILDDGANLHQVAARLQAVNTTGTGAHLAVSYEFSDPTAEGTYWNYTAYTVSSYNQFVAPPLNFTVTPTEIWGVA
;
A
#
# COMPACT_ATOMS: atom_id res chain seq x y z
N MET A 1 -46.89 42.18 -48.39
CA MET A 1 -47.32 40.86 -48.88
C MET A 1 -46.25 40.43 -49.88
N GLN A 2 -45.48 39.35 -49.77
CA GLN A 2 -45.52 38.18 -48.90
C GLN A 2 -44.11 37.55 -49.01
N PHE A 3 -43.47 37.29 -47.86
CA PHE A 3 -42.23 36.51 -47.79
C PHE A 3 -42.58 35.02 -48.03
N SER A 4 -41.68 34.26 -48.66
CA SER A 4 -41.67 32.80 -48.50
C SER A 4 -40.24 32.28 -48.42
N LEU A 5 -40.01 31.69 -47.25
CA LEU A 5 -38.84 30.95 -46.76
C LEU A 5 -38.69 29.58 -47.44
N VAL A 6 -37.61 28.88 -47.05
CA VAL A 6 -37.36 27.42 -47.03
C VAL A 6 -36.15 27.07 -47.90
N ALA A 7 -35.10 26.37 -47.45
CA ALA A 7 -34.59 26.01 -46.13
C ALA A 7 -33.11 25.63 -46.31
N ILE A 8 -32.29 25.98 -45.33
CA ILE A 8 -30.87 25.64 -45.23
C ILE A 8 -30.77 24.19 -44.73
N ALA A 9 -30.04 23.33 -45.43
CA ALA A 9 -29.60 22.03 -44.91
C ALA A 9 -28.07 22.02 -44.86
N SER A 10 -27.53 22.48 -43.74
CA SER A 10 -26.13 22.40 -43.38
C SER A 10 -25.81 20.98 -42.89
N LEU A 11 -25.00 20.23 -43.65
CA LEU A 11 -24.33 19.01 -43.19
C LEU A 11 -22.86 19.35 -42.91
N LEU A 12 -22.60 19.88 -41.71
CA LEU A 12 -21.26 19.84 -41.13
C LEU A 12 -21.12 18.49 -40.44
N ALA A 13 -20.44 17.56 -41.09
CA ALA A 13 -19.95 16.36 -40.45
C ALA A 13 -18.82 16.77 -39.48
N SER A 14 -19.13 16.84 -38.19
CA SER A 14 -18.12 16.95 -37.15
C SER A 14 -17.34 15.63 -37.09
N ALA A 15 -16.14 15.64 -37.67
CA ALA A 15 -15.14 14.61 -37.45
C ALA A 15 -14.49 14.83 -36.07
N GLU A 16 -15.21 14.49 -35.01
CA GLU A 16 -14.67 14.43 -33.65
C GLU A 16 -14.91 13.03 -33.12
N ALA A 17 -13.83 12.24 -33.00
CA ALA A 17 -13.59 11.24 -31.96
C ALA A 17 -12.61 10.17 -32.47
N ALA A 18 -11.31 10.49 -32.47
CA ALA A 18 -10.28 9.45 -32.44
C ALA A 18 -8.96 9.96 -31.83
N HIS A 19 -9.00 10.85 -30.84
CA HIS A 19 -7.91 10.88 -29.87
C HIS A 19 -8.15 9.71 -28.91
N LEU A 20 -7.77 8.54 -29.39
CA LEU A 20 -7.54 7.34 -28.60
C LEU A 20 -6.61 7.73 -27.47
N TRP A 21 -7.19 7.91 -26.29
CA TRP A 21 -6.48 7.97 -25.02
C TRP A 21 -5.83 6.60 -24.82
N SER A 22 -4.66 6.43 -25.45
CA SER A 22 -3.78 5.32 -25.16
C SER A 22 -3.28 5.58 -23.74
N LYS A 23 -3.99 5.03 -22.74
CA LYS A 23 -3.46 4.95 -21.39
C LYS A 23 -2.08 4.31 -21.52
N PRO A 24 -0.99 4.96 -21.11
CA PRO A 24 0.31 4.31 -21.15
C PRO A 24 0.19 3.01 -20.35
N ALA A 25 0.60 1.91 -20.97
CA ALA A 25 0.60 0.62 -20.30
C ALA A 25 1.61 0.72 -19.15
N VAL A 26 1.09 0.80 -17.92
CA VAL A 26 1.88 0.74 -16.70
C VAL A 26 2.71 -0.54 -16.75
N LYS A 27 4.03 -0.40 -16.86
CA LYS A 27 4.93 -1.55 -16.88
C LYS A 27 5.13 -2.00 -15.44
N LEU A 28 4.46 -3.08 -15.05
CA LEU A 28 4.71 -3.71 -13.76
C LEU A 28 6.13 -4.28 -13.75
N ILE A 29 7.01 -3.70 -12.93
CA ILE A 29 8.34 -4.22 -12.69
C ILE A 29 8.27 -5.13 -11.47
N LYS A 30 8.50 -6.42 -11.69
CA LYS A 30 8.75 -7.36 -10.60
C LYS A 30 10.21 -7.22 -10.17
N THR A 31 10.45 -6.80 -8.95
CA THR A 31 11.79 -6.66 -8.39
C THR A 31 12.47 -8.02 -8.28
N LYS A 32 13.80 -8.01 -8.35
CA LYS A 32 14.64 -9.19 -8.15
C LYS A 32 14.38 -9.69 -6.72
N GLN A 33 13.99 -10.96 -6.57
CA GLN A 33 13.68 -11.63 -5.30
C GLN A 33 14.74 -11.40 -4.19
N ALA A 34 15.99 -11.10 -4.58
CA ALA A 34 17.11 -10.79 -3.70
C ALA A 34 17.01 -9.46 -2.92
N VAL A 35 16.23 -8.46 -3.40
CA VAL A 35 16.06 -7.18 -2.68
C VAL A 35 15.25 -7.37 -1.40
N ALA A 36 14.22 -8.23 -1.45
CA ALA A 36 13.34 -8.48 -0.34
C ALA A 36 14.02 -9.27 0.79
N THR A 37 14.84 -10.27 0.45
CA THR A 37 15.36 -11.26 1.43
C THR A 37 16.23 -10.69 2.54
N ASN A 38 16.78 -9.48 2.37
CA ASN A 38 17.64 -8.83 3.37
C ASN A 38 17.10 -7.46 3.84
N TYR A 39 15.90 -7.06 3.40
CA TYR A 39 15.29 -5.83 3.83
C TYR A 39 14.30 -6.10 4.95
N ASN A 40 14.77 -6.01 6.19
CA ASN A 40 13.98 -6.31 7.37
C ASN A 40 13.40 -5.04 7.98
N TRP A 41 12.12 -5.09 8.30
CA TRP A 41 11.41 -4.06 9.04
C TRP A 41 11.28 -4.49 10.49
N THR A 42 11.44 -3.53 11.40
CA THR A 42 11.35 -3.76 12.83
C THR A 42 9.99 -3.34 13.31
N VAL A 43 9.22 -4.27 13.86
CA VAL A 43 7.97 -4.02 14.55
C VAL A 43 8.25 -3.92 16.05
N THR A 44 7.77 -2.85 16.67
CA THR A 44 7.90 -2.62 18.11
C THR A 44 6.58 -2.22 18.73
N GLY A 45 6.44 -2.49 20.03
CA GLY A 45 5.21 -2.13 20.75
C GLY A 45 3.99 -2.93 20.27
N TRP A 46 4.19 -4.12 19.69
CA TRP A 46 3.10 -4.93 19.16
C TRP A 46 2.06 -5.21 20.24
N SER A 47 0.83 -4.81 19.97
CA SER A 47 -0.35 -5.08 20.77
C SER A 47 -1.46 -5.52 19.82
N ALA A 48 -1.86 -6.78 19.92
CA ALA A 48 -3.00 -7.28 19.18
C ALA A 48 -3.88 -8.14 20.08
N GLY A 49 -5.17 -8.06 19.83
CA GLY A 49 -6.12 -8.87 20.54
C GLY A 49 -7.45 -9.05 19.85
N CYS A 50 -8.15 -10.11 20.23
CA CYS A 50 -9.53 -10.33 19.83
C CYS A 50 -10.44 -10.24 21.06
N ALA A 51 -11.49 -9.45 20.92
CA ALA A 51 -12.58 -9.35 21.90
C ALA A 51 -13.92 -9.52 21.18
N ARG A 52 -15.03 -9.44 21.92
CA ARG A 52 -16.39 -9.63 21.38
C ARG A 52 -16.74 -8.72 20.20
N ALA A 53 -16.08 -7.57 20.08
CA ALA A 53 -16.31 -6.62 19.00
C ALA A 53 -15.52 -6.95 17.72
N GLY A 54 -14.50 -7.82 17.78
CA GLY A 54 -13.54 -8.07 16.71
C GLY A 54 -12.09 -8.05 17.19
N CYS A 55 -11.16 -8.17 16.24
CA CYS A 55 -9.73 -8.16 16.51
C CYS A 55 -9.11 -6.81 16.15
N TYR A 56 -8.10 -6.40 16.90
CA TYR A 56 -7.36 -5.15 16.69
C TYR A 56 -5.87 -5.40 16.60
N TYR A 57 -5.15 -4.42 16.07
CA TYR A 57 -3.70 -4.31 16.13
C TYR A 57 -3.29 -2.88 16.42
N ASP A 58 -2.12 -2.73 17.03
CA ASP A 58 -1.47 -1.48 17.39
C ASP A 58 0.04 -1.75 17.49
N PHE A 59 0.86 -1.01 16.74
CA PHE A 59 2.32 -1.15 16.75
C PHE A 59 3.03 0.02 16.05
N ASN A 60 4.32 0.16 16.33
CA ASN A 60 5.24 0.96 15.51
C ASN A 60 6.02 0.05 14.56
N ILE A 61 6.29 0.52 13.36
CA ILE A 61 7.15 -0.16 12.39
C ILE A 61 8.16 0.81 11.77
N SER A 62 9.39 0.35 11.58
CA SER A 62 10.41 1.13 10.90
C SER A 62 11.42 0.28 10.16
N ALA A 63 12.08 0.88 9.19
CA ALA A 63 13.22 0.30 8.50
C ALA A 63 14.22 1.38 8.11
N PRO A 64 15.55 1.10 8.17
CA PRO A 64 16.54 1.99 7.59
C PRO A 64 16.41 2.01 6.06
N ALA A 65 17.05 2.98 5.40
CA ALA A 65 17.18 2.95 3.96
C ALA A 65 17.97 1.70 3.55
N PHE A 66 17.48 0.99 2.54
CA PHE A 66 18.12 -0.23 2.06
C PHE A 66 19.12 0.05 0.93
N SER A 67 18.84 1.06 0.13
CA SER A 67 19.67 1.54 -0.97
C SER A 67 19.27 2.97 -1.32
N ASP A 68 19.98 3.62 -2.24
CA ASP A 68 19.60 4.96 -2.72
C ASP A 68 18.19 4.99 -3.34
N SER A 69 17.71 3.85 -3.85
CA SER A 69 16.38 3.70 -4.46
C SER A 69 15.28 3.30 -3.46
N VAL A 70 15.63 2.87 -2.23
CA VAL A 70 14.67 2.36 -1.23
C VAL A 70 14.85 3.15 0.07
N PRO A 71 13.98 4.15 0.34
CA PRO A 71 14.14 5.03 1.48
C PRO A 71 13.92 4.34 2.83
N ALA A 72 14.37 5.01 3.89
CA ALA A 72 13.98 4.68 5.25
C ALA A 72 12.52 5.06 5.47
N PHE A 73 11.86 4.42 6.44
CA PHE A 73 10.55 4.84 6.91
C PHE A 73 10.35 4.51 8.39
N SER A 74 9.43 5.23 9.02
CA SER A 74 8.91 4.96 10.35
C SER A 74 7.42 5.32 10.41
N ALA A 75 6.59 4.43 10.93
CA ALA A 75 5.15 4.65 11.03
C ALA A 75 4.54 4.00 12.28
N TYR A 76 3.43 4.56 12.75
CA TYR A 76 2.55 3.96 13.74
C TYR A 76 1.30 3.42 13.06
N CYS A 77 1.00 2.15 13.28
CA CYS A 77 -0.10 1.45 12.64
C CYS A 77 -1.09 0.97 13.70
N SER A 78 -2.36 1.31 13.53
CA SER A 78 -3.45 0.73 14.32
C SER A 78 -4.66 0.45 13.43
N GLY A 79 -5.50 -0.48 13.84
CA GLY A 79 -6.69 -0.81 13.08
C GLY A 79 -7.50 -1.96 13.67
N PHE A 80 -8.59 -2.28 12.98
CA PHE A 80 -9.61 -3.19 13.49
C PHE A 80 -10.21 -4.07 12.39
N GLY A 81 -10.58 -5.29 12.78
CA GLY A 81 -11.24 -6.26 11.93
C GLY A 81 -10.27 -7.16 11.19
N GLU A 82 -10.48 -8.48 11.32
CA GLU A 82 -9.81 -9.45 10.45
C GLU A 82 -10.46 -9.40 9.07
N GLY A 83 -9.64 -9.33 8.02
CA GLY A 83 -10.13 -9.25 6.65
C GLY A 83 -10.62 -7.87 6.24
N ALA A 84 -10.50 -6.87 7.10
CA ALA A 84 -10.75 -5.48 6.76
C ALA A 84 -9.80 -5.02 5.63
N PRO A 85 -10.14 -3.92 4.93
CA PRO A 85 -9.20 -3.23 4.05
C PRO A 85 -7.91 -2.80 4.77
N TYR A 86 -6.91 -2.39 4.00
CA TYR A 86 -5.75 -1.72 4.57
C TYR A 86 -6.17 -0.38 5.17
N GLU A 87 -5.70 -0.13 6.39
CA GLU A 87 -5.80 1.17 7.05
C GLU A 87 -4.44 1.87 6.96
N GLU A 88 -4.47 3.17 6.68
CA GLU A 88 -3.28 4.01 6.61
C GLU A 88 -2.64 4.15 8.00
N CYS A 89 -1.32 4.08 8.05
CA CYS A 89 -0.54 4.28 9.26
C CYS A 89 -0.10 5.74 9.36
N ASP A 90 0.02 6.25 10.58
CA ASP A 90 0.59 7.57 10.83
C ASP A 90 2.09 7.54 10.55
N ILE A 91 2.55 8.31 9.55
CA ILE A 91 3.98 8.46 9.27
C ILE A 91 4.65 9.26 10.39
N LEU A 92 5.75 8.72 10.91
CA LEU A 92 6.48 9.26 12.06
C LEU A 92 7.85 9.83 11.69
N ASP A 93 8.33 9.60 10.48
CA ASP A 93 9.57 10.20 9.99
C ASP A 93 9.34 11.55 9.31
N ASP A 94 10.44 12.30 9.19
CA ASP A 94 10.51 13.59 8.50
C ASP A 94 11.10 13.45 7.09
N GLY A 95 10.99 12.26 6.50
CA GLY A 95 11.55 11.93 5.20
C GLY A 95 11.02 12.83 4.09
N ALA A 96 11.93 13.35 3.26
CA ALA A 96 11.56 14.19 2.12
C ALA A 96 10.91 13.42 0.95
N ASN A 97 11.01 12.09 0.95
CA ASN A 97 10.48 11.24 -0.12
C ASN A 97 8.99 11.00 0.10
N LEU A 98 8.19 11.05 -0.96
CA LEU A 98 6.78 10.69 -0.90
C LEU A 98 6.64 9.20 -0.64
N HIS A 99 6.02 8.86 0.48
CA HIS A 99 5.79 7.48 0.88
C HIS A 99 4.56 7.35 1.78
N GLN A 100 4.05 6.13 1.90
CA GLN A 100 2.92 5.77 2.74
C GLN A 100 3.11 4.35 3.29
N VAL A 101 2.58 4.12 4.48
CA VAL A 101 2.54 2.80 5.12
C VAL A 101 1.09 2.48 5.43
N ALA A 102 0.67 1.25 5.17
CA ALA A 102 -0.66 0.79 5.51
C ALA A 102 -0.60 -0.62 6.08
N ALA A 103 -1.49 -0.95 7.00
CA ALA A 103 -1.53 -2.26 7.65
C ALA A 103 -2.95 -2.84 7.66
N ARG A 104 -3.05 -4.16 7.85
CA ARG A 104 -4.31 -4.83 8.19
C ARG A 104 -4.08 -6.20 8.81
N LEU A 105 -5.11 -6.70 9.49
CA LEU A 105 -5.23 -8.13 9.78
C LEU A 105 -5.86 -8.85 8.58
N GLN A 106 -5.21 -9.90 8.10
CA GLN A 106 -5.73 -10.72 7.04
C GLN A 106 -6.96 -11.50 7.51
N ALA A 107 -7.86 -11.80 6.58
CA ALA A 107 -8.97 -12.71 6.85
C ALA A 107 -8.40 -14.10 7.15
N VAL A 108 -8.73 -14.64 8.31
CA VAL A 108 -8.32 -16.00 8.68
C VAL A 108 -9.29 -16.98 8.03
N ASN A 109 -8.95 -17.46 6.82
CA ASN A 109 -9.71 -18.49 6.09
C ASN A 109 -9.36 -19.93 6.51
N THR A 110 -8.47 -20.11 7.49
CA THR A 110 -7.95 -21.43 7.89
C THR A 110 -7.84 -21.55 9.40
N THR A 111 -7.64 -22.77 9.91
CA THR A 111 -7.48 -23.12 11.34
C THR A 111 -6.20 -22.58 11.99
N GLY A 112 -5.56 -21.56 11.41
CA GLY A 112 -4.35 -20.95 11.94
C GLY A 112 -4.65 -20.14 13.20
N THR A 113 -3.78 -20.24 14.20
CA THR A 113 -3.85 -19.43 15.42
C THR A 113 -2.89 -18.25 15.33
N GLY A 114 -3.36 -17.05 15.67
CA GLY A 114 -2.52 -15.86 15.75
C GLY A 114 -3.05 -14.71 14.91
N ALA A 115 -2.42 -13.56 15.06
CA ALA A 115 -2.69 -12.36 14.29
C ALA A 115 -1.93 -12.41 12.97
N HIS A 116 -2.65 -12.61 11.87
CA HIS A 116 -2.11 -12.61 10.52
C HIS A 116 -1.98 -11.16 10.04
N LEU A 117 -0.81 -10.57 10.18
CA LEU A 117 -0.55 -9.17 9.85
C LEU A 117 -0.02 -9.03 8.42
N ALA A 118 -0.58 -8.08 7.68
CA ALA A 118 -0.01 -7.59 6.44
C ALA A 118 0.35 -6.11 6.59
N VAL A 119 1.56 -5.74 6.19
CA VAL A 119 2.02 -4.33 6.15
C VAL A 119 2.54 -4.01 4.77
N SER A 120 2.05 -2.92 4.19
CA SER A 120 2.41 -2.41 2.88
C SER A 120 3.17 -1.09 3.05
N TYR A 121 4.29 -0.96 2.38
CA TYR A 121 5.09 0.26 2.28
C TYR A 121 5.18 0.66 0.81
N GLU A 122 4.63 1.82 0.47
CA GLU A 122 4.70 2.38 -0.87
C GLU A 122 5.52 3.66 -0.87
N PHE A 123 6.36 3.85 -1.88
CA PHE A 123 7.23 5.02 -2.00
C PHE A 123 7.57 5.34 -3.45
N SER A 124 7.87 6.61 -3.72
CA SER A 124 8.50 7.05 -4.97
C SER A 124 10.00 6.74 -4.97
N ASP A 125 10.52 6.18 -6.05
CA ASP A 125 11.94 5.90 -6.21
C ASP A 125 12.74 7.23 -6.33
N PRO A 126 13.62 7.56 -5.38
CA PRO A 126 14.39 8.82 -5.42
C PRO A 126 15.38 8.89 -6.59
N THR A 127 15.71 7.74 -7.19
CA THR A 127 16.71 7.61 -8.25
C THR A 127 16.08 7.46 -9.64
N ALA A 128 14.77 7.29 -9.73
CA ALA A 128 14.04 7.08 -10.98
C ALA A 128 12.70 7.83 -10.97
N GLU A 129 12.69 9.02 -11.59
CA GLU A 129 11.49 9.86 -11.68
C GLU A 129 10.32 9.09 -12.33
N GLY A 130 9.12 9.23 -11.76
CA GLY A 130 7.92 8.52 -12.20
C GLY A 130 7.86 7.04 -11.81
N THR A 131 8.89 6.53 -11.12
CA THR A 131 8.90 5.16 -10.62
C THR A 131 8.37 5.11 -9.19
N TYR A 132 7.46 4.18 -8.93
CA TYR A 132 6.90 3.91 -7.60
C TYR A 132 7.01 2.44 -7.29
N TRP A 133 7.17 2.13 -6.01
CA TRP A 133 7.32 0.78 -5.51
C TRP A 133 6.37 0.53 -4.36
N ASN A 134 5.89 -0.70 -4.26
CA ASN A 134 5.13 -1.20 -3.12
C ASN A 134 5.74 -2.52 -2.65
N TYR A 135 6.10 -2.53 -1.37
CA TYR A 135 6.68 -3.68 -0.68
C TYR A 135 5.65 -4.11 0.34
N THR A 136 5.27 -5.39 0.34
CA THR A 136 4.32 -5.93 1.32
C THR A 136 4.97 -7.07 2.09
N ALA A 137 4.95 -6.94 3.41
CA ALA A 137 5.36 -7.96 4.36
C ALA A 137 4.14 -8.66 4.95
N TYR A 138 4.22 -9.99 5.05
CA TYR A 138 3.23 -10.83 5.69
C TYR A 138 3.88 -11.56 6.86
N THR A 139 3.21 -11.59 8.01
CA THR A 139 3.70 -12.29 9.18
C THR A 139 2.55 -12.83 10.02
N VAL A 140 2.85 -13.80 10.89
CA VAL A 140 1.93 -14.29 11.91
C VAL A 140 2.57 -14.04 13.27
N SER A 141 1.90 -13.25 14.10
CA SER A 141 2.31 -12.97 15.48
C SER A 141 1.26 -13.49 16.46
N SER A 142 1.63 -13.68 17.72
CA SER A 142 0.65 -14.02 18.76
C SER A 142 -0.21 -12.80 19.14
N TYR A 143 -1.49 -13.04 19.43
CA TYR A 143 -2.30 -12.09 20.19
C TYR A 143 -1.75 -11.99 21.62
N ASN A 144 -1.49 -10.77 22.08
CA ASN A 144 -0.77 -10.50 23.32
C ASN A 144 -1.48 -9.47 24.20
N GLN A 145 -2.79 -9.26 24.00
CA GLN A 145 -3.64 -8.33 24.77
C GLN A 145 -3.60 -8.48 26.31
N PHE A 146 -3.06 -9.59 26.83
CA PHE A 146 -2.90 -9.87 28.26
C PHE A 146 -1.45 -10.14 28.68
N VAL A 147 -0.47 -9.89 27.80
CA VAL A 147 0.95 -10.18 28.02
C VAL A 147 1.74 -8.87 28.01
N ALA A 148 2.56 -8.69 29.04
CA ALA A 148 3.51 -7.58 29.13
C ALA A 148 4.95 -8.12 29.27
N PRO A 149 5.97 -7.45 28.69
CA PRO A 149 5.87 -6.26 27.85
C PRO A 149 5.32 -6.57 26.42
N PRO A 150 4.89 -5.54 25.66
CA PRO A 150 4.57 -5.69 24.24
C PRO A 150 5.70 -6.36 23.45
N LEU A 151 5.33 -7.11 22.41
CA LEU A 151 6.31 -7.89 21.63
C LEU A 151 7.02 -7.00 20.61
N ASN A 152 8.26 -7.35 20.33
CA ASN A 152 9.05 -6.79 19.22
C ASN A 152 9.50 -7.94 18.32
N PHE A 153 9.43 -7.75 17.02
CA PHE A 153 9.86 -8.75 16.03
C PHE A 153 10.24 -8.08 14.72
N THR A 154 10.89 -8.84 13.83
CA THR A 154 11.21 -8.36 12.48
C THR A 154 10.31 -9.02 11.45
N VAL A 155 10.00 -8.29 10.39
CA VAL A 155 9.28 -8.81 9.23
C VAL A 155 10.06 -8.50 7.97
N THR A 156 9.93 -9.36 6.97
CA THR A 156 10.60 -9.22 5.69
C THR A 156 9.53 -9.14 4.60
N PRO A 157 9.56 -8.13 3.71
CA PRO A 157 8.68 -8.08 2.56
C PRO A 157 8.82 -9.34 1.72
N THR A 158 7.69 -9.88 1.25
CA THR A 158 7.67 -11.09 0.40
C THR A 158 6.96 -10.85 -0.92
N GLU A 159 6.13 -9.80 -0.99
CA GLU A 159 5.52 -9.33 -2.21
C GLU A 159 6.08 -7.95 -2.54
N ILE A 160 6.59 -7.79 -3.76
CA ILE A 160 7.09 -6.50 -4.23
C ILE A 160 6.66 -6.31 -5.69
N TRP A 161 6.12 -5.14 -5.97
CA TRP A 161 5.82 -4.68 -7.31
C TRP A 161 6.20 -3.21 -7.45
N GLY A 162 6.45 -2.78 -8.69
CA GLY A 162 6.68 -1.37 -9.01
C GLY A 162 6.09 -1.00 -10.35
N VAL A 163 5.96 0.30 -10.54
CA VAL A 163 5.47 0.95 -11.76
C VAL A 163 6.51 1.97 -12.17
N ALA A 164 6.87 1.99 -13.45
CA ALA A 164 7.77 2.97 -14.07
C ALA A 164 7.25 3.38 -15.45
#